data_AF-A0A6H1TXU9-F1
#
_entry.id   AF-A0A6H1TXU9-F1
#
_cell.length_a   1.000
_cell.length_b   1.000
_cell.length_c   1.000
_cell.angle_alpha   90.00
_cell.angle_beta   90.00
_cell.angle_gamma   90.00
#
_symmetry.space_group_name_H-M   'P 1'
#
loop_
_entity.id
_entity.type
_entity.pdbx_description
1 polymer ?
#
loop_
_entity_poly.entity_id
_entity_poly.type
_entity_poly.pdbx_seq_one_letter_code
_entity_poly.pdbx_strand_id
1 'polypeptide(L)'
;MTAPENPKSHPASDESIDAPNVYLFASFLQKNREHTDKIKGNHPLWQWCDRFLKSFDDKQLTPQLQFPEDPTDEIRIDLLPNDTNSLDFRDRNNPDLEGAIQPLQLHDSYVIYLNVGYPDNEESASSRFQVPISSLGSFNPNKELLIAPDTPLFLGSTLLVTAWLTTRNKQLNFDYLHDLSDGCYTELIGQTPPPVPRRGELFGSTIYEYELPKNGDRCDRVLVWLFRDENADQKFSDCYQQFTELFFYRHKVVRAFQDSRKVYQNLDRDYTEVEQKLDSLHGKLETAQKRIDYRQLEQFQSQLKVLATDALSYTRSLRKLEDYQTTIEINLYNYNEKLAQICGKLEVDKEELSTLSQFSEATAPHFLRKISADLRYYKHGTDLIEGAIASIRGIVEIDQAKRDRAIENTIQNLGAGLGAGGIAASALSGHISTGMTLKLTGNWQDIHPGVLTLLVSGGIGIFFFAIAACLNGSIAKWWQKYR
;
A
#
# COMPACT_ATOMS: atom_id res chain seq x y z
N MET A 1 -16.57 -56.38 -14.89
CA MET A 1 -16.50 -54.91 -14.93
C MET A 1 -16.75 -54.40 -13.53
N THR A 2 -15.70 -54.35 -12.74
CA THR A 2 -15.69 -53.77 -11.39
C THR A 2 -15.63 -52.25 -11.55
N ALA A 3 -16.56 -51.55 -10.90
CA ALA A 3 -16.58 -50.10 -10.83
C ALA A 3 -15.30 -49.60 -10.13
N PRO A 4 -14.74 -48.45 -10.52
CA PRO A 4 -13.61 -47.87 -9.81
C PRO A 4 -14.08 -47.42 -8.43
N GLU A 5 -13.42 -47.93 -7.39
CA GLU A 5 -13.53 -47.39 -6.04
C GLU A 5 -13.10 -45.93 -6.07
N ASN A 6 -14.04 -45.05 -5.70
CA ASN A 6 -13.76 -43.67 -5.37
C ASN A 6 -12.88 -43.68 -4.10
N PRO A 7 -11.64 -43.13 -4.10
CA PRO A 7 -10.88 -43.04 -2.87
C PRO A 7 -11.64 -42.12 -1.94
N LYS A 8 -12.08 -42.68 -0.81
CA LYS A 8 -12.82 -42.01 0.23
C LYS A 8 -12.04 -40.78 0.70
N SER A 9 -12.71 -39.63 0.67
CA SER A 9 -12.42 -38.48 1.52
C SER A 9 -12.36 -38.96 2.97
N HIS A 10 -11.16 -39.17 3.51
CA HIS A 10 -10.99 -39.30 4.95
C HIS A 10 -11.34 -37.95 5.58
N PRO A 11 -12.09 -37.88 6.69
CA PRO A 11 -12.24 -36.63 7.42
C PRO A 11 -10.86 -36.26 7.97
N ALA A 12 -10.22 -35.23 7.41
CA ALA A 12 -8.90 -34.77 7.81
C ALA A 12 -8.79 -34.42 9.31
N SER A 13 -9.91 -34.25 10.01
CA SER A 13 -9.98 -33.90 11.44
C SER A 13 -9.43 -34.98 12.39
N ASP A 14 -9.52 -36.25 12.02
CA ASP A 14 -9.06 -37.39 12.84
C ASP A 14 -7.64 -37.84 12.49
N GLU A 15 -7.06 -37.31 11.40
CA GLU A 15 -5.67 -37.55 11.05
C GLU A 15 -4.74 -36.93 12.09
N SER A 16 -3.64 -37.62 12.38
CA SER A 16 -2.69 -37.19 13.41
C SER A 16 -1.55 -36.38 12.84
N ILE A 17 -1.11 -35.41 13.63
CA ILE A 17 0.08 -34.59 13.42
C ILE A 17 0.90 -34.56 14.71
N ASP A 18 2.20 -34.37 14.59
CA ASP A 18 3.09 -34.34 15.76
C ASP A 18 3.46 -32.88 16.11
N ALA A 19 3.41 -32.56 17.40
CA ALA A 19 3.79 -31.28 18.00
C ALA A 19 3.36 -30.03 17.20
N PRO A 20 2.05 -29.84 16.92
CA PRO A 20 1.61 -28.65 16.21
C PRO A 20 1.84 -27.37 17.02
N ASN A 21 2.17 -26.30 16.31
CA ASN A 21 2.33 -24.96 16.87
C ASN A 21 1.64 -23.93 15.96
N VAL A 22 1.07 -22.89 16.56
CA VAL A 22 0.42 -21.79 15.85
C VAL A 22 1.10 -20.49 16.26
N TYR A 23 1.67 -19.81 15.28
CA TYR A 23 2.32 -18.52 15.43
C TYR A 23 1.44 -17.42 14.86
N LEU A 24 1.39 -16.30 15.55
CA LEU A 24 0.80 -15.04 15.09
C LEU A 24 1.89 -13.97 15.04
N PHE A 25 2.09 -13.44 13.84
CA PHE A 25 2.88 -12.23 13.60
C PHE A 25 1.91 -11.10 13.29
N ALA A 26 1.76 -10.12 14.17
CA ALA A 26 0.86 -9.00 13.93
C ALA A 26 1.56 -7.66 14.10
N SER A 27 1.12 -6.65 13.35
CA SER A 27 1.79 -5.36 13.24
C SER A 27 0.81 -4.19 13.31
N PHE A 28 1.17 -3.17 14.07
CA PHE A 28 0.36 -1.97 14.27
C PHE A 28 1.24 -0.72 14.28
N LEU A 29 0.74 0.41 13.78
CA LEU A 29 1.39 1.71 13.93
C LEU A 29 1.29 2.20 15.37
N GLN A 30 2.34 2.82 15.89
CA GLN A 30 2.35 3.42 17.24
C GLN A 30 1.45 4.65 17.36
N LYS A 31 1.12 5.29 16.23
CA LYS A 31 0.28 6.49 16.17
C LYS A 31 -0.52 6.56 14.87
N ASN A 32 -1.67 7.23 14.94
CA ASN A 32 -2.46 7.55 13.76
C ASN A 32 -1.91 8.85 13.13
N ARG A 33 -2.11 9.06 11.83
CA ARG A 33 -1.75 10.30 11.13
C ARG A 33 -2.39 11.56 11.71
N GLU A 34 -3.50 11.41 12.45
CA GLU A 34 -4.22 12.52 13.10
C GLU A 34 -3.70 12.86 14.50
N HIS A 35 -2.90 11.99 15.12
CA HIS A 35 -2.35 12.20 16.47
C HIS A 35 -0.83 12.28 16.38
N THR A 36 -0.25 13.33 16.95
CA THR A 36 1.21 13.52 16.92
C THR A 36 1.95 12.55 17.82
N ASP A 37 1.29 12.14 18.91
CA ASP A 37 1.90 11.41 20.02
C ASP A 37 1.75 9.90 19.86
N LYS A 38 2.78 9.16 20.28
CA LYS A 38 2.77 7.69 20.32
C LYS A 38 1.76 7.22 21.36
N ILE A 39 0.88 6.30 20.98
CA ILE A 39 -0.01 5.62 21.91
C ILE A 39 0.81 4.51 22.59
N LYS A 40 1.01 4.59 23.90
CA LYS A 40 1.79 3.60 24.68
C LYS A 40 0.87 2.51 25.26
N GLY A 41 0.69 2.48 26.58
CA GLY A 41 -0.02 1.40 27.28
C GLY A 41 -1.49 1.19 26.87
N ASN A 42 -2.19 2.22 26.39
CA ASN A 42 -3.60 2.09 25.96
C ASN A 42 -3.77 1.66 24.49
N HIS A 43 -2.70 1.22 23.83
CA HIS A 43 -2.75 0.86 22.42
C HIS A 43 -3.66 -0.39 22.19
N PRO A 44 -4.52 -0.42 21.16
CA PRO A 44 -5.47 -1.52 20.92
C PRO A 44 -4.85 -2.91 20.80
N LEU A 45 -3.60 -2.99 20.35
CA LEU A 45 -2.81 -4.23 20.30
C LEU A 45 -2.70 -4.90 21.68
N TRP A 46 -2.37 -4.14 22.72
CA TRP A 46 -2.12 -4.71 24.05
C TRP A 46 -3.41 -5.24 24.68
N GLN A 47 -4.52 -4.52 24.46
CA GLN A 47 -5.85 -4.99 24.84
C GLN A 47 -6.25 -6.28 24.09
N TRP A 48 -5.83 -6.43 22.83
CA TRP A 48 -6.06 -7.65 22.07
C TRP A 48 -5.24 -8.82 22.61
N CYS A 49 -3.96 -8.60 22.91
CA CYS A 49 -3.12 -9.61 23.56
C CYS A 49 -3.70 -10.05 24.92
N ASP A 50 -4.13 -9.12 25.75
CA ASP A 50 -4.72 -9.44 27.06
C ASP A 50 -6.03 -10.24 26.94
N ARG A 51 -6.87 -9.93 25.93
CA ARG A 51 -8.08 -10.73 25.64
C ARG A 51 -7.75 -12.15 25.21
N PHE A 52 -6.75 -12.30 24.33
CA PHE A 52 -6.27 -13.61 23.91
C PHE A 52 -5.74 -14.40 25.12
N LEU A 53 -4.82 -13.81 25.90
CA LEU A 53 -4.22 -14.45 27.07
C LEU A 53 -5.26 -14.93 28.06
N LYS A 54 -6.30 -14.12 28.32
CA LYS A 54 -7.40 -14.46 29.25
C LYS A 54 -8.12 -15.76 28.89
N SER A 55 -8.06 -16.20 27.64
CA SER A 55 -8.63 -17.49 27.23
C SER A 55 -7.81 -18.68 27.74
N PHE A 56 -6.50 -18.51 27.93
CA PHE A 56 -5.56 -19.55 28.36
C PHE A 56 -5.21 -19.44 29.85
N ASP A 57 -4.74 -18.27 30.29
CA ASP A 57 -4.11 -18.00 31.59
C ASP A 57 -4.71 -16.70 32.19
N ASP A 58 -4.50 -16.45 33.49
CA ASP A 58 -4.91 -15.22 34.18
C ASP A 58 -3.86 -14.09 34.07
N LYS A 59 -2.76 -14.33 33.36
CA LYS A 59 -1.71 -13.34 33.06
C LYS A 59 -2.21 -12.22 32.16
N GLN A 60 -1.59 -11.04 32.30
CA GLN A 60 -1.81 -9.87 31.46
C GLN A 60 -0.47 -9.33 30.96
N LEU A 61 -0.40 -8.98 29.68
CA LEU A 61 0.75 -8.41 29.02
C LEU A 61 0.91 -6.93 29.33
N THR A 62 -0.18 -6.15 29.24
CA THR A 62 -0.14 -4.68 29.32
C THR A 62 0.62 -4.13 30.55
N PRO A 63 0.42 -4.64 31.77
CA PRO A 63 1.13 -4.14 32.96
C PRO A 63 2.64 -4.40 32.96
N GLN A 64 3.12 -5.31 32.12
CA GLN A 64 4.53 -5.72 32.04
C GLN A 64 5.31 -4.92 31.00
N LEU A 65 4.62 -4.13 30.17
CA LEU A 65 5.24 -3.40 29.08
C LEU A 65 6.09 -2.22 29.57
N GLN A 66 7.31 -2.14 29.06
CA GLN A 66 8.24 -1.04 29.29
C GLN A 66 8.45 -0.29 27.96
N PHE A 67 8.13 1.00 27.97
CA PHE A 67 8.29 1.86 26.80
C PHE A 67 9.48 2.81 27.01
N PRO A 68 10.32 3.03 26.00
CA PRO A 68 11.43 3.98 26.10
C PRO A 68 10.91 5.40 26.42
N GLU A 69 11.66 6.12 27.24
CA GLU A 69 11.37 7.51 27.63
C GLU A 69 11.75 8.51 26.52
N ASP A 70 12.87 8.27 25.83
CA ASP A 70 13.43 9.14 24.81
C ASP A 70 13.27 8.60 23.37
N PRO A 71 13.31 9.47 22.35
CA PRO A 71 13.49 9.03 20.97
C PRO A 71 14.85 8.33 20.85
N THR A 72 14.81 7.04 20.53
CA THR A 72 15.98 6.23 20.22
C THR A 72 16.05 5.97 18.73
N ASP A 73 17.28 5.92 18.20
CA ASP A 73 17.58 5.50 16.84
C ASP A 73 17.56 3.96 16.71
N GLU A 74 17.32 3.24 17.81
CA GLU A 74 17.18 1.80 17.80
C GLU A 74 15.99 1.37 16.94
N ILE A 75 16.32 0.58 15.93
CA ILE A 75 15.36 0.01 14.97
C ILE A 75 14.43 -0.99 15.66
N ARG A 76 14.92 -1.68 16.68
CA ARG A 76 14.22 -2.74 17.40
C ARG A 76 14.42 -2.59 18.90
N ILE A 77 13.31 -2.65 19.64
CA ILE A 77 13.27 -2.52 21.10
C ILE A 77 12.35 -3.61 21.63
N ASP A 78 12.85 -4.40 22.58
CA ASP A 78 12.03 -5.32 23.36
C ASP A 78 11.21 -4.51 24.39
N LEU A 79 9.91 -4.75 24.44
CA LEU A 79 9.00 -4.01 25.32
C LEU A 79 8.76 -4.72 26.66
N LEU A 80 9.51 -5.77 26.95
CA LEU A 80 9.55 -6.44 28.24
C LEU A 80 10.89 -6.15 28.93
N PRO A 81 11.01 -6.38 30.26
CA PRO A 81 12.26 -6.16 30.98
C PRO A 81 13.42 -6.95 30.37
N ASN A 82 14.65 -6.44 30.47
CA ASN A 82 15.85 -6.99 29.80
C ASN A 82 16.19 -8.46 30.12
N ASP A 83 15.60 -9.05 31.17
CA ASP A 83 15.78 -10.46 31.54
C ASP A 83 14.71 -11.39 30.95
N THR A 84 13.67 -10.83 30.32
CA THR A 84 12.46 -11.54 29.89
C THR A 84 12.07 -11.08 28.48
N ASN A 85 12.42 -11.87 27.45
CA ASN A 85 12.10 -11.53 26.06
C ASN A 85 10.65 -11.88 25.67
N SER A 86 9.95 -12.69 26.46
CA SER A 86 8.57 -13.11 26.20
C SER A 86 7.79 -13.34 27.51
N LEU A 87 6.47 -13.17 27.42
CA LEU A 87 5.55 -13.57 28.48
C LEU A 87 4.98 -14.96 28.17
N ASP A 88 5.44 -15.97 28.90
CA ASP A 88 4.99 -17.34 28.73
C ASP A 88 3.63 -17.58 29.41
N PHE A 89 2.82 -18.48 28.87
CA PHE A 89 1.50 -18.86 29.39
C PHE A 89 1.20 -20.33 29.13
N ARG A 90 0.26 -20.91 29.89
CA ARG A 90 -0.23 -22.28 29.71
C ARG A 90 -1.74 -22.32 29.75
N ASP A 91 -2.35 -23.22 28.98
CA ASP A 91 -3.79 -23.43 29.06
C ASP A 91 -4.18 -24.02 30.42
N ARG A 92 -5.20 -23.43 31.06
CA ARG A 92 -5.72 -23.88 32.37
C ARG A 92 -6.31 -25.28 32.36
N ASN A 93 -6.86 -25.73 31.23
CA ASN A 93 -7.53 -27.02 31.10
C ASN A 93 -6.60 -28.09 30.48
N ASN A 94 -5.57 -27.67 29.77
CA ASN A 94 -4.57 -28.53 29.14
C ASN A 94 -3.15 -27.97 29.35
N PRO A 95 -2.48 -28.28 30.48
CA PRO A 95 -1.16 -27.74 30.80
C PRO A 95 -0.04 -28.08 29.80
N ASP A 96 -0.25 -29.08 28.94
CA ASP A 96 0.65 -29.45 27.85
C ASP A 96 0.55 -28.48 26.66
N LEU A 97 -0.53 -27.70 26.57
CA LEU A 97 -0.68 -26.61 25.61
C LEU A 97 -0.12 -25.33 26.23
N GLU A 98 0.99 -24.85 25.68
CA GLU A 98 1.71 -23.69 26.17
C GLU A 98 2.06 -22.70 25.07
N GLY A 99 2.49 -21.51 25.44
CA GLY A 99 2.82 -20.47 24.48
C GLY A 99 3.56 -19.30 25.10
N ALA A 100 3.96 -18.37 24.24
CA ALA A 100 4.66 -17.17 24.64
C ALA A 100 4.23 -15.97 23.79
N ILE A 101 4.29 -14.77 24.38
CA ILE A 101 4.07 -13.50 23.66
C ILE A 101 5.29 -12.60 23.83
N GLN A 102 5.93 -12.25 22.72
CA GLN A 102 7.01 -11.28 22.65
C GLN A 102 6.49 -9.97 22.00
N PRO A 103 6.31 -8.90 22.79
CA PRO A 103 6.00 -7.57 22.27
C PRO A 103 7.27 -6.81 21.89
N LEU A 104 7.26 -6.23 20.70
CA LEU A 104 8.38 -5.51 20.11
C LEU A 104 7.93 -4.13 19.65
N GLN A 105 8.83 -3.16 19.73
CA GLN A 105 8.77 -1.95 18.93
C GLN A 105 9.74 -2.10 17.76
N LEU A 106 9.23 -1.96 16.53
CA LEU A 106 10.02 -1.91 15.30
C LEU A 106 9.76 -0.57 14.60
N HIS A 107 10.76 0.31 14.56
CA HIS A 107 10.65 1.66 14.02
C HIS A 107 9.47 2.45 14.64
N ASP A 108 8.49 2.81 13.80
CA ASP A 108 7.25 3.54 14.10
C ASP A 108 6.07 2.62 14.46
N SER A 109 6.33 1.32 14.63
CA SER A 109 5.31 0.28 14.77
C SER A 109 5.52 -0.56 16.03
N TYR A 110 4.44 -1.14 16.53
CA TYR A 110 4.48 -2.25 17.46
C TYR A 110 4.23 -3.55 16.72
N VAL A 111 4.95 -4.59 17.12
CA VAL A 111 4.86 -5.93 16.55
C VAL A 111 4.72 -6.93 17.69
N ILE A 112 3.92 -7.95 17.48
CA ILE A 112 3.89 -9.12 18.35
C ILE A 112 4.35 -10.34 17.57
N TYR A 113 5.18 -11.12 18.25
CA TYR A 113 5.38 -12.53 17.97
C TYR A 113 4.66 -13.30 19.08
N LEU A 114 3.70 -14.13 18.70
CA LEU A 114 2.95 -14.96 19.63
C LEU A 114 2.98 -16.39 19.13
N ASN A 115 3.14 -17.36 20.01
CA ASN A 115 2.99 -18.76 19.68
C ASN A 115 2.15 -19.49 20.72
N VAL A 116 1.46 -20.54 20.29
CA VAL A 116 0.76 -21.51 21.15
C VAL A 116 0.86 -22.88 20.52
N GLY A 117 1.28 -23.87 21.30
CA GLY A 117 1.45 -25.23 20.80
C GLY A 117 1.87 -26.22 21.86
N TYR A 118 2.08 -27.46 21.40
CA TYR A 118 2.64 -28.50 22.24
C TYR A 118 4.17 -28.40 22.22
N PRO A 119 4.85 -28.65 23.35
CA PRO A 119 6.30 -28.67 23.40
C PRO A 119 6.86 -29.75 22.46
N ASP A 120 7.98 -29.43 21.82
CA ASP A 120 8.78 -30.43 21.13
C ASP A 120 9.74 -31.06 22.16
N ASN A 121 9.46 -32.28 22.60
CA ASN A 121 10.35 -32.98 23.52
C ASN A 121 11.58 -33.46 22.74
N GLU A 122 12.69 -32.73 22.84
CA GLU A 122 13.94 -32.91 22.05
C GLU A 122 14.62 -34.30 22.20
N GLU A 123 14.17 -35.17 23.10
CA GLU A 123 14.82 -36.46 23.33
C GLU A 123 14.69 -37.44 22.15
N SER A 124 13.62 -37.36 21.33
CA SER A 124 13.49 -38.11 20.08
C SER A 124 12.29 -37.71 19.21
N ALA A 125 12.37 -37.90 17.90
CA ALA A 125 11.21 -37.80 17.00
C ALA A 125 10.03 -38.72 17.37
N SER A 126 10.30 -39.80 18.13
CA SER A 126 9.29 -40.74 18.64
C SER A 126 8.60 -40.31 19.94
N SER A 127 9.04 -39.22 20.57
CA SER A 127 8.47 -38.65 21.80
C SER A 127 7.69 -37.35 21.59
N ARG A 128 7.48 -36.94 20.33
CA ARG A 128 6.66 -35.78 20.00
C ARG A 128 5.21 -36.01 20.39
N PHE A 129 4.54 -34.95 20.84
CA PHE A 129 3.12 -35.00 21.18
C PHE A 129 2.27 -35.19 19.92
N GLN A 130 1.89 -36.45 19.66
CA GLN A 130 0.99 -36.81 18.58
C GLN A 130 -0.45 -36.48 18.97
N VAL A 131 -1.11 -35.63 18.19
CA VAL A 131 -2.50 -35.19 18.43
C VAL A 131 -3.31 -35.23 17.13
N PRO A 132 -4.65 -35.41 17.20
CA PRO A 132 -5.51 -35.27 16.03
C PRO A 132 -5.55 -33.81 15.57
N ILE A 133 -5.77 -33.58 14.27
CA ILE A 133 -5.90 -32.23 13.69
C ILE A 133 -7.00 -31.41 14.38
N SER A 134 -8.10 -32.05 14.80
CA SER A 134 -9.17 -31.41 15.58
C SER A 134 -8.70 -30.71 16.86
N SER A 135 -7.53 -31.08 17.41
CA SER A 135 -6.94 -30.37 18.55
C SER A 135 -6.55 -28.92 18.22
N LEU A 136 -6.30 -28.56 16.95
CA LEU A 136 -6.01 -27.18 16.56
C LEU A 136 -7.16 -26.22 16.87
N GLY A 137 -8.39 -26.72 17.02
CA GLY A 137 -9.53 -25.92 17.47
C GLY A 137 -9.31 -25.26 18.84
N SER A 138 -8.51 -25.86 19.73
CA SER A 138 -8.22 -25.30 21.06
C SER A 138 -7.14 -24.21 21.05
N PHE A 139 -6.41 -24.04 19.94
CA PHE A 139 -5.31 -23.06 19.82
C PHE A 139 -5.85 -21.64 19.55
N ASN A 140 -7.11 -21.54 19.13
CA ASN A 140 -7.77 -20.30 18.80
C ASN A 140 -9.13 -20.18 19.51
N PRO A 141 -9.14 -20.17 20.87
CA PRO A 141 -10.37 -20.06 21.64
C PRO A 141 -11.09 -18.76 21.28
N ASN A 142 -12.42 -18.85 21.15
CA ASN A 142 -13.28 -17.73 20.76
C ASN A 142 -12.89 -17.01 19.44
N LYS A 143 -12.04 -17.63 18.62
CA LYS A 143 -11.50 -17.07 17.37
C LYS A 143 -10.70 -15.76 17.55
N GLU A 144 -10.14 -15.51 18.74
CA GLU A 144 -9.42 -14.27 19.05
C GLU A 144 -8.21 -14.01 18.13
N LEU A 145 -7.57 -15.04 17.56
CA LEU A 145 -6.46 -14.85 16.60
C LEU A 145 -6.91 -14.22 15.26
N LEU A 146 -8.21 -14.25 14.94
CA LEU A 146 -8.77 -13.74 13.69
C LEU A 146 -9.43 -12.36 13.84
N ILE A 147 -9.82 -12.01 15.08
CA ILE A 147 -10.58 -10.79 15.40
C ILE A 147 -9.60 -9.68 15.80
N ALA A 148 -8.74 -9.26 14.87
CA ALA A 148 -7.87 -8.11 15.13
C ALA A 148 -8.72 -6.84 15.40
N PRO A 149 -8.24 -5.89 16.23
CA PRO A 149 -8.98 -4.68 16.56
C PRO A 149 -9.40 -3.85 15.35
N ASP A 150 -10.59 -3.23 15.44
CA ASP A 150 -11.05 -2.25 14.46
C ASP A 150 -10.36 -0.91 14.61
N THR A 151 -9.18 -0.78 14.00
CA THR A 151 -8.38 0.43 14.13
C THR A 151 -7.62 0.76 12.84
N PRO A 152 -7.49 2.06 12.49
CA PRO A 152 -6.60 2.48 11.42
C PRO A 152 -5.12 2.17 11.69
N LEU A 153 -4.77 1.84 12.94
CA LEU A 153 -3.41 1.48 13.34
C LEU A 153 -2.99 0.09 12.87
N PHE A 154 -3.93 -0.82 12.65
CA PHE A 154 -3.62 -2.20 12.27
C PHE A 154 -2.98 -2.23 10.87
N LEU A 155 -1.80 -2.81 10.76
CA LEU A 155 -1.07 -2.96 9.49
C LEU A 155 -1.32 -4.31 8.85
N GLY A 156 -1.49 -5.37 9.65
CA GLY A 156 -1.69 -6.71 9.11
C GLY A 156 -1.26 -7.79 10.07
N SER A 157 -1.61 -9.03 9.73
CA SER A 157 -1.14 -10.21 10.44
C SER A 157 -0.95 -11.43 9.54
N THR A 158 0.01 -12.27 9.91
CA THR A 158 0.26 -13.58 9.32
C THR A 158 0.11 -14.62 10.42
N LEU A 159 -0.77 -15.60 10.19
CA LEU A 159 -0.81 -16.83 10.97
C LEU A 159 0.07 -17.88 10.30
N LEU A 160 0.84 -18.61 11.10
CA LEU A 160 1.64 -19.74 10.65
C LEU A 160 1.32 -20.94 11.53
N VAL A 161 0.82 -22.00 10.93
CA VAL A 161 0.68 -23.31 11.56
C VAL A 161 1.90 -24.12 11.17
N THR A 162 2.65 -24.62 12.14
CA THR A 162 3.66 -25.65 11.93
C THR A 162 3.15 -26.96 12.49
N ALA A 163 3.46 -28.06 11.82
CA ALA A 163 3.18 -29.38 12.33
C ALA A 163 4.12 -30.40 11.70
N TRP A 164 4.58 -31.36 12.49
CA TRP A 164 5.43 -32.43 12.00
C TRP A 164 4.59 -33.52 11.35
N LEU A 165 5.07 -34.00 10.20
CA LEU A 165 4.50 -35.18 9.57
C LEU A 165 4.86 -36.42 10.39
N THR A 166 3.85 -37.18 10.80
CA THR A 166 4.03 -38.49 11.43
C THR A 166 4.80 -39.44 10.51
N THR A 167 5.37 -40.52 11.05
CA THR A 167 6.01 -41.58 10.24
C THR A 167 5.11 -42.10 9.12
N ARG A 168 3.79 -42.14 9.34
CA ARG A 168 2.79 -42.50 8.33
C ARG A 168 2.67 -41.42 7.26
N ASN A 169 2.63 -40.16 7.64
CA ASN A 169 2.38 -39.04 6.72
C ASN A 169 3.59 -38.71 5.85
N LYS A 170 4.82 -38.97 6.30
CA LYS A 170 6.06 -38.68 5.56
C LYS A 170 6.14 -39.36 4.19
N GLN A 171 5.47 -40.50 4.02
CA GLN A 171 5.51 -41.32 2.80
C GLN A 171 4.39 -40.99 1.80
N LEU A 172 3.53 -40.02 2.12
CA LEU A 172 2.31 -39.76 1.35
C LEU A 172 2.51 -38.72 0.24
N ASN A 173 1.64 -38.79 -0.76
CA ASN A 173 1.69 -37.98 -1.96
C ASN A 173 1.20 -36.54 -1.70
N PHE A 174 1.30 -35.69 -2.71
CA PHE A 174 0.97 -34.28 -2.59
C PHE A 174 -0.52 -34.00 -2.31
N ASP A 175 -1.43 -34.80 -2.88
CA ASP A 175 -2.87 -34.63 -2.65
C ASP A 175 -3.21 -34.85 -1.17
N TYR A 176 -2.58 -35.84 -0.54
CA TYR A 176 -2.77 -36.06 0.90
C TYR A 176 -2.23 -34.92 1.76
N LEU A 177 -1.04 -34.39 1.44
CA LEU A 177 -0.48 -33.25 2.19
C LEU A 177 -1.33 -31.99 2.05
N HIS A 178 -2.00 -31.84 0.92
CA HIS A 178 -2.97 -30.78 0.70
C HIS A 178 -4.20 -30.97 1.60
N ASP A 179 -4.80 -32.16 1.62
CA ASP A 179 -5.94 -32.48 2.49
C ASP A 179 -5.59 -32.32 3.98
N LEU A 180 -4.38 -32.70 4.39
CA LEU A 180 -3.88 -32.50 5.74
C LEU A 180 -3.79 -31.01 6.09
N SER A 181 -3.26 -30.21 5.19
CA SER A 181 -3.15 -28.75 5.33
C SER A 181 -4.53 -28.08 5.39
N ASP A 182 -5.47 -28.52 4.56
CA ASP A 182 -6.86 -28.07 4.57
C ASP A 182 -7.55 -28.41 5.89
N GLY A 183 -7.28 -29.58 6.45
CA GLY A 183 -7.70 -29.96 7.80
C GLY A 183 -7.18 -28.99 8.85
N CYS A 184 -5.88 -28.72 8.85
CA CYS A 184 -5.25 -27.78 9.78
C CYS A 184 -5.87 -26.37 9.70
N TYR A 185 -6.07 -25.87 8.47
CA TYR A 185 -6.75 -24.61 8.24
C TYR A 185 -8.18 -24.64 8.79
N THR A 186 -8.94 -25.67 8.44
CA THR A 186 -10.37 -25.78 8.81
C THR A 186 -10.56 -25.78 10.31
N GLU A 187 -9.77 -26.55 11.05
CA GLU A 187 -9.90 -26.66 12.51
C GLU A 187 -9.49 -25.36 13.22
N LEU A 188 -8.37 -24.76 12.82
CA LEU A 188 -7.90 -23.51 13.43
C LEU A 188 -8.85 -22.34 13.13
N ILE A 189 -9.25 -22.19 11.87
CA ILE A 189 -10.02 -21.05 11.39
C ILE A 189 -11.52 -21.24 11.65
N GLY A 190 -12.01 -22.47 11.59
CA GLY A 190 -13.44 -22.79 11.68
C GLY A 190 -14.22 -22.45 10.40
N GLN A 191 -13.53 -22.34 9.27
CA GLN A 191 -14.10 -22.04 7.95
C GLN A 191 -13.55 -23.00 6.91
N THR A 192 -14.31 -23.21 5.83
CA THR A 192 -13.83 -23.98 4.69
C THR A 192 -12.64 -23.27 4.02
N PRO A 193 -11.57 -23.98 3.67
CA PRO A 193 -10.42 -23.40 2.98
C PRO A 193 -10.82 -22.84 1.61
N PRO A 194 -10.14 -21.78 1.13
CA PRO A 194 -10.28 -21.35 -0.25
C PRO A 194 -9.90 -22.47 -1.23
N PRO A 195 -10.51 -22.53 -2.43
CA PRO A 195 -10.49 -23.72 -3.28
C PRO A 195 -9.11 -24.17 -3.78
N VAL A 196 -8.13 -23.26 -3.82
CA VAL A 196 -6.78 -23.54 -4.30
C VAL A 196 -5.78 -22.72 -3.47
N PRO A 197 -5.25 -23.26 -2.35
CA PRO A 197 -4.13 -22.63 -1.68
C PRO A 197 -2.92 -22.58 -2.60
N ARG A 198 -2.08 -21.56 -2.41
CA ARG A 198 -0.79 -21.54 -3.09
C ARG A 198 0.14 -22.50 -2.37
N ARG A 199 0.69 -23.46 -3.11
CA ARG A 199 1.67 -24.41 -2.59
C ARG A 199 3.10 -23.97 -2.91
N GLY A 200 4.00 -24.22 -1.98
CA GLY A 200 5.44 -24.06 -2.15
C GLY A 200 6.23 -25.06 -1.31
N GLU A 201 7.54 -24.82 -1.28
CA GLU A 201 8.50 -25.52 -0.42
C GLU A 201 9.36 -24.48 0.30
N LEU A 202 9.71 -24.78 1.54
CA LEU A 202 10.61 -23.97 2.35
C LEU A 202 11.47 -24.93 3.19
N PHE A 203 12.79 -24.87 3.00
CA PHE A 203 13.77 -25.74 3.66
C PHE A 203 13.47 -27.25 3.52
N GLY A 204 13.06 -27.68 2.32
CA GLY A 204 12.71 -29.08 2.03
C GLY A 204 11.34 -29.55 2.57
N SER A 205 10.60 -28.67 3.25
CA SER A 205 9.28 -28.97 3.82
C SER A 205 8.17 -28.24 3.08
N THR A 206 7.02 -28.89 2.91
CA THR A 206 5.91 -28.36 2.12
C THR A 206 5.16 -27.29 2.89
N ILE A 207 4.88 -26.16 2.24
CA ILE A 207 4.14 -25.04 2.82
C ILE A 207 2.98 -24.64 1.92
N TYR A 208 1.83 -24.36 2.53
CA TYR A 208 0.62 -23.88 1.87
C TYR A 208 0.27 -22.49 2.36
N GLU A 209 -0.06 -21.59 1.44
CA GLU A 209 -0.51 -20.23 1.69
C GLU A 209 -1.99 -20.10 1.32
N TYR A 210 -2.79 -19.80 2.34
CA TYR A 210 -4.22 -19.51 2.23
C TYR A 210 -4.45 -18.02 2.40
N GLU A 211 -5.10 -17.40 1.41
CA GLU A 211 -5.60 -16.04 1.52
C GLU A 211 -6.99 -16.08 2.19
N LEU A 212 -7.17 -15.30 3.26
CA LEU A 212 -8.46 -15.24 3.94
C LEU A 212 -9.47 -14.40 3.13
N PRO A 213 -10.76 -14.79 3.12
CA PRO A 213 -11.80 -14.00 2.46
C PRO A 213 -11.87 -12.59 3.04
N LYS A 214 -12.09 -11.58 2.19
CA LYS A 214 -12.19 -10.15 2.59
C LYS A 214 -13.43 -9.81 3.45
N ASN A 215 -14.14 -10.80 3.96
CA ASN A 215 -15.41 -10.64 4.67
C ASN A 215 -15.17 -10.54 6.18
N GLY A 216 -14.73 -9.38 6.64
CA GLY A 216 -14.72 -9.01 8.06
C GLY A 216 -13.59 -9.57 8.92
N ASP A 217 -12.99 -10.70 8.55
CA ASP A 217 -11.79 -11.25 9.20
C ASP A 217 -10.55 -10.43 8.79
N ARG A 218 -9.76 -10.02 9.78
CA ARG A 218 -8.63 -9.09 9.58
C ARG A 218 -7.27 -9.77 9.51
N CYS A 219 -7.22 -11.10 9.59
CA CYS A 219 -5.99 -11.80 9.30
C CYS A 219 -5.77 -11.82 7.78
N ASP A 220 -4.58 -11.43 7.32
CA ASP A 220 -4.32 -11.29 5.89
C ASP A 220 -4.03 -12.63 5.23
N ARG A 221 -3.50 -13.59 6.01
CA ARG A 221 -2.93 -14.84 5.48
C ARG A 221 -2.74 -15.90 6.56
N VAL A 222 -3.04 -17.15 6.18
CA VAL A 222 -2.67 -18.34 6.95
C VAL A 222 -1.65 -19.14 6.15
N LEU A 223 -0.54 -19.47 6.79
CA LEU A 223 0.48 -20.39 6.28
C LEU A 223 0.35 -21.71 7.04
N VAL A 224 0.39 -22.83 6.34
CA VAL A 224 0.48 -24.17 6.95
C VAL A 224 1.76 -24.82 6.45
N TRP A 225 2.72 -25.02 7.34
CA TRP A 225 4.04 -25.55 7.04
C TRP A 225 4.20 -26.93 7.68
N LEU A 226 4.23 -27.95 6.83
CA LEU A 226 4.28 -29.34 7.25
C LEU A 226 5.73 -29.84 7.24
N PHE A 227 6.32 -29.96 8.42
CA PHE A 227 7.71 -30.36 8.60
C PHE A 227 7.92 -31.84 8.28
N ARG A 228 8.80 -32.09 7.31
CA ARG A 228 9.22 -33.44 6.93
C ARG A 228 10.30 -33.97 7.87
N ASP A 229 11.18 -33.09 8.31
CA ASP A 229 12.36 -33.35 9.12
C ASP A 229 12.74 -32.10 9.92
N GLU A 230 13.79 -32.22 10.74
CA GLU A 230 14.23 -31.20 11.70
C GLU A 230 14.87 -29.98 11.05
N ASN A 231 15.23 -30.06 9.77
CA ASN A 231 15.91 -28.97 9.08
C ASN A 231 15.04 -27.72 9.00
N ALA A 232 13.74 -27.87 8.68
CA ALA A 232 12.82 -26.75 8.56
C ALA A 232 12.54 -26.07 9.91
N ASP A 233 12.32 -26.88 10.95
CA ASP A 233 12.06 -26.39 12.31
C ASP A 233 13.29 -25.67 12.90
N GLN A 234 14.47 -26.29 12.82
CA GLN A 234 15.71 -25.69 13.30
C GLN A 234 15.99 -24.36 12.59
N LYS A 235 15.86 -24.32 11.26
CA LYS A 235 16.09 -23.10 10.47
C LYS A 235 15.08 -22.00 10.78
N PHE A 236 13.82 -22.36 11.03
CA PHE A 236 12.81 -21.41 11.47
C PHE A 236 13.15 -20.84 12.85
N SER A 237 13.49 -21.70 13.81
CA SER A 237 13.90 -21.32 15.16
C SER A 237 15.15 -20.44 15.15
N ASP A 238 16.16 -20.78 14.35
CA ASP A 238 17.39 -20.00 14.21
C ASP A 238 17.13 -18.61 13.61
N CYS A 239 16.07 -18.44 12.82
CA CYS A 239 15.75 -17.20 12.11
C CYS A 239 14.42 -16.54 12.51
N TYR A 240 13.81 -16.94 13.64
CA TYR A 240 12.45 -16.51 14.00
C TYR A 240 12.31 -14.97 14.05
N GLN A 241 13.37 -14.28 14.46
CA GLN A 241 13.44 -12.82 14.46
C GLN A 241 13.42 -12.24 13.05
N GLN A 242 14.22 -12.80 12.14
CA GLN A 242 14.25 -12.39 10.73
C GLN A 242 12.88 -12.66 10.08
N PHE A 243 12.23 -13.79 10.38
CA PHE A 243 10.85 -14.07 9.93
C PHE A 243 9.84 -13.05 10.49
N THR A 244 9.95 -12.67 11.76
CA THR A 244 9.09 -11.65 12.38
C THR A 244 9.20 -10.31 11.64
N GLU A 245 10.42 -9.85 11.39
CA GLU A 245 10.68 -8.61 10.65
C GLU A 245 10.27 -8.72 9.18
N LEU A 246 10.51 -9.86 8.54
CA LEU A 246 10.10 -10.15 7.17
C LEU A 246 8.58 -10.00 7.01
N PHE A 247 7.79 -10.62 7.89
CA PHE A 247 6.32 -10.50 7.85
C PHE A 247 5.86 -9.08 8.19
N PHE A 248 6.52 -8.39 9.12
CA PHE A 248 6.25 -6.97 9.39
C PHE A 248 6.39 -6.09 8.14
N TYR A 249 7.49 -6.22 7.39
CA TYR A 249 7.68 -5.44 6.16
C TYR A 249 6.65 -5.81 5.08
N ARG A 250 6.27 -7.10 4.98
CA ARG A 250 5.16 -7.54 4.12
C ARG A 250 3.85 -6.86 4.51
N HIS A 251 3.49 -6.82 5.80
CA HIS A 251 2.27 -6.16 6.29
C HIS A 251 2.25 -4.69 5.89
N LYS A 252 3.37 -3.97 6.06
CA LYS A 252 3.47 -2.56 5.63
C LYS A 252 3.26 -2.37 4.14
N VAL A 253 3.87 -3.21 3.29
CA VAL A 253 3.68 -3.14 1.84
C VAL A 253 2.21 -3.41 1.46
N VAL A 254 1.62 -4.47 1.99
CA VAL A 254 0.23 -4.85 1.71
C VAL A 254 -0.73 -3.76 2.16
N ARG A 255 -0.55 -3.24 3.38
CA ARG A 255 -1.40 -2.16 3.91
C ARG A 255 -1.28 -0.88 3.12
N ALA A 256 -0.05 -0.45 2.80
CA ALA A 256 0.18 0.74 1.98
C ALA A 256 -0.51 0.60 0.62
N PHE A 257 -0.47 -0.60 0.01
CA PHE A 257 -1.21 -0.84 -1.23
C PHE A 257 -2.73 -0.77 -1.02
N GLN A 258 -3.29 -1.44 -0.01
CA GLN A 258 -4.72 -1.38 0.29
C GLN A 258 -5.21 0.07 0.51
N ASP A 259 -4.47 0.85 1.30
CA ASP A 259 -4.81 2.24 1.57
C ASP A 259 -4.62 3.13 0.33
N SER A 260 -3.63 2.83 -0.53
CA SER A 260 -3.51 3.47 -1.84
C SER A 260 -4.74 3.27 -2.72
N ARG A 261 -5.41 2.11 -2.63
CA ARG A 261 -6.62 1.83 -3.40
C ARG A 261 -7.81 2.67 -2.91
N LYS A 262 -7.90 2.92 -1.60
CA LYS A 262 -8.90 3.84 -1.03
C LYS A 262 -8.64 5.28 -1.47
N VAL A 263 -7.38 5.72 -1.46
CA VAL A 263 -7.02 7.06 -1.95
C VAL A 263 -7.24 7.19 -3.45
N TYR A 264 -6.97 6.15 -4.24
CA TYR A 264 -7.29 6.11 -5.66
C TYR A 264 -8.78 6.34 -5.92
N GLN A 265 -9.67 5.70 -5.16
CA GLN A 265 -11.12 5.90 -5.31
C GLN A 265 -11.53 7.36 -5.05
N ASN A 266 -10.92 8.00 -4.05
CA ASN A 266 -11.14 9.43 -3.81
C ASN A 266 -10.58 10.30 -4.94
N LEU A 267 -9.39 9.97 -5.43
CA LEU A 267 -8.73 10.68 -6.51
C LEU A 267 -9.53 10.63 -7.83
N ASP A 268 -10.06 9.47 -8.20
CA ASP A 268 -10.91 9.26 -9.37
C ASP A 268 -12.19 10.10 -9.31
N ARG A 269 -12.84 10.10 -8.14
CA ARG A 269 -14.02 10.94 -7.88
C ARG A 269 -13.68 12.42 -7.96
N ASP A 270 -12.65 12.87 -7.24
CA ASP A 270 -12.24 14.27 -7.21
C ASP A 270 -11.83 14.76 -8.62
N TYR A 271 -11.13 13.93 -9.40
CA TYR A 271 -10.76 14.22 -10.79
C TYR A 271 -12.00 14.42 -11.67
N THR A 272 -12.94 13.48 -11.62
CA THR A 272 -14.19 13.53 -12.40
C THR A 272 -15.01 14.78 -12.05
N GLU A 273 -15.11 15.13 -10.77
CA GLU A 273 -15.82 16.33 -10.32
C GLU A 273 -15.17 17.62 -10.84
N VAL A 274 -13.83 17.69 -10.85
CA VAL A 274 -13.09 18.85 -11.37
C VAL A 274 -13.26 18.97 -12.89
N GLU A 275 -13.14 17.87 -13.63
CA GLU A 275 -13.31 17.84 -15.09
C GLU A 275 -14.72 18.32 -15.50
N GLN A 276 -15.77 17.79 -14.87
CA GLN A 276 -17.15 18.22 -15.15
C GLN A 276 -17.40 19.70 -14.86
N LYS A 277 -16.81 20.23 -13.77
CA LYS A 277 -16.91 21.66 -13.42
C LYS A 277 -16.16 22.53 -14.44
N LEU A 278 -15.00 22.07 -14.92
CA LEU A 278 -14.23 22.74 -15.97
C LEU A 278 -14.97 22.77 -17.30
N ASP A 279 -15.54 21.65 -17.73
CA ASP A 279 -16.33 21.58 -18.97
C ASP A 279 -17.56 22.48 -18.90
N SER A 280 -18.26 22.50 -17.75
CA SER A 280 -19.39 23.39 -17.53
C SER A 280 -18.99 24.87 -17.61
N LEU A 281 -17.84 25.24 -17.05
CA LEU A 281 -17.31 26.59 -17.13
C LEU A 281 -16.90 26.97 -18.56
N HIS A 282 -16.22 26.05 -19.25
CA HIS A 282 -15.79 26.26 -20.62
C HIS A 282 -17.01 26.52 -21.54
N GLY A 283 -18.03 25.67 -21.48
CA GLY A 283 -19.26 25.85 -22.26
C GLY A 283 -19.99 27.17 -21.96
N LYS A 284 -20.00 27.61 -20.69
CA LYS A 284 -20.56 28.92 -20.32
C LYS A 284 -19.76 30.09 -20.88
N LEU A 285 -18.43 29.98 -20.93
CA LEU A 285 -17.57 31.01 -21.53
C LEU A 285 -17.75 31.08 -23.05
N GLU A 286 -17.87 29.94 -23.73
CA GLU A 286 -18.12 29.91 -25.17
C GLU A 286 -19.47 30.53 -25.55
N THR A 287 -20.50 30.33 -24.72
CA THR A 287 -21.85 30.86 -24.94
C THR A 287 -22.04 32.31 -24.48
N ALA A 288 -21.14 32.85 -23.66
CA ALA A 288 -21.17 34.25 -23.24
C ALA A 288 -20.83 35.17 -24.44
N GLN A 289 -21.84 35.63 -25.17
CA GLN A 289 -21.70 36.55 -26.31
C GLN A 289 -20.92 37.82 -25.95
N LYS A 290 -19.75 38.04 -26.58
CA LYS A 290 -18.90 39.26 -26.66
C LYS A 290 -18.53 40.01 -25.35
N ARG A 291 -19.28 39.91 -24.25
CA ARG A 291 -19.05 40.53 -22.93
C ARG A 291 -19.79 39.75 -21.84
N ILE A 292 -19.05 39.26 -20.85
CA ILE A 292 -19.58 38.66 -19.62
C ILE A 292 -20.21 39.76 -18.76
N ASP A 293 -21.47 39.61 -18.30
CA ASP A 293 -22.14 40.58 -17.40
C ASP A 293 -21.58 40.58 -15.96
N TYR A 294 -21.97 41.53 -15.09
CA TYR A 294 -21.43 41.61 -13.72
C TYR A 294 -21.83 40.41 -12.85
N ARG A 295 -23.06 39.92 -12.97
CA ARG A 295 -23.52 38.74 -12.22
C ARG A 295 -22.83 37.47 -12.73
N GLN A 296 -22.64 37.36 -14.04
CA GLN A 296 -21.87 36.28 -14.65
C GLN A 296 -20.40 36.31 -14.19
N LEU A 297 -19.80 37.50 -14.08
CA LEU A 297 -18.44 37.67 -13.58
C LEU A 297 -18.29 37.21 -12.12
N GLU A 298 -19.18 37.63 -11.22
CA GLU A 298 -19.19 37.15 -9.82
C GLU A 298 -19.41 35.62 -9.74
N GLN A 299 -20.30 35.07 -10.57
CA GLN A 299 -20.53 33.63 -10.65
C GLN A 299 -19.28 32.87 -11.11
N PHE A 300 -18.57 33.38 -12.12
CA PHE A 300 -17.31 32.78 -12.58
C PHE A 300 -16.22 32.85 -11.52
N GLN A 301 -16.07 33.98 -10.83
CA GLN A 301 -15.12 34.12 -9.72
C GLN A 301 -15.42 33.14 -8.57
N SER A 302 -16.71 32.96 -8.24
CA SER A 302 -17.13 31.97 -7.24
C SER A 302 -16.83 30.54 -7.67
N GLN A 303 -17.16 30.17 -8.91
CA GLN A 303 -16.88 28.83 -9.46
C GLN A 303 -15.37 28.54 -9.56
N LEU A 304 -14.55 29.55 -9.89
CA LEU A 304 -13.10 29.44 -9.87
C LEU A 304 -12.52 29.18 -8.46
N LYS A 305 -13.09 29.79 -7.41
CA LYS A 305 -12.68 29.53 -6.03
C LYS A 305 -12.99 28.09 -5.60
N VAL A 306 -14.16 27.58 -5.98
CA VAL A 306 -14.55 26.18 -5.72
C VAL A 306 -13.59 25.24 -6.44
N LEU A 307 -13.35 25.46 -7.73
CA LEU A 307 -12.39 24.67 -8.51
C LEU A 307 -10.97 24.68 -7.95
N ALA A 308 -10.47 25.83 -7.50
CA ALA A 308 -9.15 25.89 -6.88
C ALA A 308 -9.07 25.07 -5.57
N THR A 309 -10.17 25.01 -4.81
CA THR A 309 -10.27 24.18 -3.60
C THR A 309 -10.31 22.70 -3.93
N ASP A 310 -11.06 22.32 -4.97
CA ASP A 310 -11.18 20.94 -5.44
C ASP A 310 -9.85 20.45 -6.02
N ALA A 311 -9.17 21.29 -6.82
CA ALA A 311 -7.83 21.02 -7.36
C ALA A 311 -6.80 20.79 -6.25
N LEU A 312 -6.85 21.55 -5.15
CA LEU A 312 -5.98 21.33 -4.00
C LEU A 312 -6.25 19.98 -3.33
N SER A 313 -7.51 19.57 -3.20
CA SER A 313 -7.88 18.25 -2.63
C SER A 313 -7.38 17.12 -3.51
N TYR A 314 -7.53 17.26 -4.82
CA TYR A 314 -7.01 16.37 -5.83
C TYR A 314 -5.46 16.25 -5.77
N THR A 315 -4.72 17.36 -5.73
CA THR A 315 -3.25 17.36 -5.60
C THR A 315 -2.79 16.71 -4.30
N ARG A 316 -3.53 16.90 -3.20
CA ARG A 316 -3.25 16.21 -1.92
C ARG A 316 -3.43 14.70 -2.04
N SER A 317 -4.46 14.24 -2.76
CA SER A 317 -4.69 12.81 -3.02
C SER A 317 -3.59 12.21 -3.90
N LEU A 318 -3.11 12.93 -4.92
CA LEU A 318 -1.94 12.54 -5.71
C LEU A 318 -0.69 12.38 -4.86
N ARG A 319 -0.35 13.38 -4.05
CA ARG A 319 0.81 13.31 -3.15
C ARG A 319 0.70 12.13 -2.17
N LYS A 320 -0.48 11.89 -1.61
CA LYS A 320 -0.71 10.71 -0.74
C LYS A 320 -0.45 9.40 -1.48
N LEU A 321 -0.79 9.31 -2.77
CA LEU A 321 -0.54 8.13 -3.58
C LEU A 321 0.97 7.92 -3.83
N GLU A 322 1.74 9.00 -4.02
CA GLU A 322 3.22 8.97 -4.07
C GLU A 322 3.84 8.56 -2.72
N ASP A 323 3.29 9.03 -1.60
CA ASP A 323 3.74 8.63 -0.26
C ASP A 323 3.55 7.12 -0.04
N TYR A 324 2.43 6.54 -0.53
CA TYR A 324 2.22 5.09 -0.48
C TYR A 324 3.16 4.32 -1.41
N GLN A 325 3.46 4.84 -2.61
CA GLN A 325 4.47 4.25 -3.48
C GLN A 325 5.82 4.17 -2.75
N THR A 326 6.26 5.29 -2.17
CA THR A 326 7.51 5.39 -1.41
C THR A 326 7.52 4.42 -0.23
N THR A 327 6.40 4.32 0.49
CA THR A 327 6.25 3.37 1.60
C THR A 327 6.43 1.92 1.13
N ILE A 328 5.86 1.56 -0.01
CA ILE A 328 6.02 0.21 -0.59
C ILE A 328 7.47 -0.03 -1.00
N GLU A 329 8.12 0.93 -1.67
CA GLU A 329 9.51 0.80 -2.13
C GLU A 329 10.47 0.57 -0.95
N ILE A 330 10.35 1.36 0.12
CA ILE A 330 11.19 1.24 1.32
C ILE A 330 10.98 -0.12 2.00
N ASN A 331 9.73 -0.53 2.21
CA ASN A 331 9.45 -1.77 2.92
C ASN A 331 9.72 -3.01 2.06
N LEU A 332 9.61 -2.90 0.73
CA LEU A 332 10.06 -3.95 -0.20
C LEU A 332 11.58 -4.11 -0.16
N TYR A 333 12.33 -3.01 -0.11
CA TYR A 333 13.78 -3.06 0.10
C TYR A 333 14.11 -3.77 1.41
N ASN A 334 13.48 -3.36 2.52
CA ASN A 334 13.71 -3.98 3.83
C ASN A 334 13.33 -5.47 3.85
N TYR A 335 12.26 -5.86 3.15
CA TYR A 335 11.86 -7.26 2.99
C TYR A 335 12.96 -8.08 2.28
N ASN A 336 13.51 -7.56 1.18
CA ASN A 336 14.59 -8.22 0.45
C ASN A 336 15.89 -8.31 1.27
N GLU A 337 16.20 -7.28 2.05
CA GLU A 337 17.33 -7.31 2.98
C GLU A 337 17.15 -8.41 4.03
N LYS A 338 15.93 -8.62 4.54
CA LYS A 338 15.65 -9.71 5.49
C LYS A 338 15.76 -11.09 4.85
N LEU A 339 15.32 -11.26 3.60
CA LEU A 339 15.56 -12.51 2.85
C LEU A 339 17.06 -12.78 2.70
N ALA A 340 17.85 -11.77 2.33
CA ALA A 340 19.29 -11.90 2.21
C ALA A 340 19.96 -12.24 3.55
N GLN A 341 19.50 -11.66 4.66
CA GLN A 341 19.98 -12.00 6.00
C GLN A 341 19.66 -13.45 6.40
N ILE A 342 18.47 -13.96 6.06
CA ILE A 342 18.11 -15.36 6.30
C ILE A 342 19.04 -16.28 5.49
N CYS A 343 19.26 -15.97 4.20
CA CYS A 343 20.17 -16.75 3.34
C CYS A 343 21.59 -16.77 3.90
N GLY A 344 22.12 -15.60 4.29
CA GLY A 344 23.47 -15.46 4.83
C GLY A 344 23.64 -16.12 6.20
N LYS A 345 22.62 -16.07 7.07
CA LYS A 345 22.67 -16.67 8.41
C LYS A 345 22.58 -18.20 8.36
N LEU A 346 21.76 -18.74 7.47
CA LEU A 346 21.55 -20.19 7.33
C LEU A 346 22.47 -20.84 6.29
N GLU A 347 23.28 -20.05 5.58
CA GLU A 347 24.13 -20.49 4.47
C GLU A 347 23.34 -21.27 3.39
N VAL A 348 22.14 -20.77 3.06
CA VAL A 348 21.24 -21.37 2.06
C VAL A 348 21.12 -20.49 0.81
N ASP A 349 20.84 -21.14 -0.32
CA ASP A 349 20.56 -20.48 -1.59
C ASP A 349 19.20 -19.76 -1.58
N LYS A 350 19.03 -18.74 -2.43
CA LYS A 350 17.78 -17.95 -2.49
C LYS A 350 16.59 -18.78 -2.92
N GLU A 351 16.83 -19.82 -3.72
CA GLU A 351 15.86 -20.77 -4.22
C GLU A 351 15.13 -21.50 -3.08
N GLU A 352 15.80 -21.74 -1.95
CA GLU A 352 15.20 -22.32 -0.74
C GLU A 352 14.11 -21.40 -0.14
N LEU A 353 14.21 -20.09 -0.36
CA LEU A 353 13.24 -19.09 0.07
C LEU A 353 12.28 -18.69 -1.07
N SER A 354 12.20 -19.44 -2.17
CA SER A 354 11.38 -19.09 -3.34
C SER A 354 9.91 -18.80 -3.00
N THR A 355 9.33 -19.57 -2.07
CA THR A 355 7.96 -19.34 -1.57
C THR A 355 7.79 -17.94 -0.97
N LEU A 356 8.79 -17.45 -0.24
CA LEU A 356 8.76 -16.12 0.37
C LEU A 356 9.11 -15.04 -0.66
N SER A 357 10.14 -15.29 -1.47
CA SER A 357 10.65 -14.38 -2.50
C SER A 357 9.63 -14.05 -3.58
N GLN A 358 8.67 -14.94 -3.84
CA GLN A 358 7.56 -14.66 -4.75
C GLN A 358 6.82 -13.34 -4.41
N PHE A 359 6.71 -13.00 -3.12
CA PHE A 359 6.09 -11.74 -2.73
C PHE A 359 6.88 -10.54 -3.26
N SER A 360 8.20 -10.52 -3.09
CA SER A 360 9.03 -9.40 -3.51
C SER A 360 9.31 -9.39 -5.01
N GLU A 361 9.28 -10.54 -5.68
CA GLU A 361 9.55 -10.68 -7.10
C GLU A 361 8.32 -10.45 -7.99
N ALA A 362 7.12 -10.80 -7.51
CA ALA A 362 5.89 -10.73 -8.30
C ALA A 362 4.84 -9.79 -7.70
N THR A 363 4.48 -9.99 -6.43
CA THR A 363 3.32 -9.32 -5.81
C THR A 363 3.58 -7.84 -5.55
N ALA A 364 4.65 -7.49 -4.83
CA ALA A 364 4.98 -6.09 -4.54
C ALA A 364 5.31 -5.27 -5.81
N PRO A 365 6.05 -5.80 -6.81
CA PRO A 365 6.22 -5.12 -8.09
C PRO A 365 4.91 -4.91 -8.85
N HIS A 366 3.92 -5.81 -8.72
CA HIS A 366 2.59 -5.58 -9.26
C HIS A 366 1.90 -4.37 -8.60
N PHE A 367 1.98 -4.26 -7.27
CA PHE A 367 1.44 -3.11 -6.53
C PHE A 367 2.06 -1.79 -6.98
N LEU A 368 3.39 -1.75 -7.10
CA LEU A 368 4.13 -0.57 -7.58
C LEU A 368 3.74 -0.20 -9.00
N ARG A 369 3.62 -1.17 -9.90
CA ARG A 369 3.18 -0.93 -11.29
C ARG A 369 1.78 -0.34 -11.35
N LYS A 370 0.86 -0.81 -10.50
CA LYS A 370 -0.51 -0.28 -10.41
C LYS A 370 -0.50 1.16 -9.93
N ILE A 371 0.14 1.46 -8.81
CA ILE A 371 0.24 2.84 -8.30
C ILE A 371 0.92 3.76 -9.33
N SER A 372 2.01 3.31 -9.96
CA SER A 372 2.71 4.08 -10.98
C SER A 372 1.84 4.38 -12.20
N ALA A 373 0.99 3.43 -12.62
CA ALA A 373 0.05 3.65 -13.72
C ALA A 373 -1.00 4.69 -13.34
N ASP A 374 -1.58 4.58 -12.14
CA ASP A 374 -2.55 5.54 -11.62
C ASP A 374 -1.95 6.95 -11.55
N LEU A 375 -0.75 7.08 -10.97
CA LEU A 375 -0.04 8.36 -10.87
C LEU A 375 0.23 8.98 -12.25
N ARG A 376 0.68 8.20 -13.24
CA ARG A 376 0.90 8.71 -14.60
C ARG A 376 -0.40 9.20 -15.24
N TYR A 377 -1.48 8.44 -15.10
CA TYR A 377 -2.78 8.81 -15.65
C TYR A 377 -3.26 10.15 -15.09
N TYR A 378 -3.30 10.28 -13.77
CA TYR A 378 -3.83 11.49 -13.14
C TYR A 378 -2.87 12.67 -13.25
N LYS A 379 -1.55 12.51 -13.18
CA LYS A 379 -0.62 13.64 -13.38
C LYS A 379 -0.84 14.38 -14.71
N HIS A 380 -1.11 13.65 -15.80
CA HIS A 380 -1.45 14.29 -17.08
C HIS A 380 -2.77 15.09 -17.01
N GLY A 381 -3.74 14.60 -16.24
CA GLY A 381 -4.96 15.35 -15.94
C GLY A 381 -4.72 16.62 -15.11
N THR A 382 -3.73 16.62 -14.23
CA THR A 382 -3.36 17.78 -13.40
C THR A 382 -2.93 18.98 -14.24
N ASP A 383 -2.02 18.76 -15.20
CA ASP A 383 -1.50 19.81 -16.07
C ASP A 383 -2.63 20.47 -16.90
N LEU A 384 -3.59 19.65 -17.35
CA LEU A 384 -4.77 20.12 -18.07
C LEU A 384 -5.69 20.98 -17.18
N ILE A 385 -5.96 20.51 -15.96
CA ILE A 385 -6.79 21.22 -14.97
C ILE A 385 -6.17 22.57 -14.62
N GLU A 386 -4.88 22.61 -14.30
CA GLU A 386 -4.18 23.84 -13.93
C GLU A 386 -4.15 24.83 -15.10
N GLY A 387 -3.87 24.36 -16.31
CA GLY A 387 -3.91 25.16 -17.53
C GLY A 387 -5.30 25.75 -17.80
N ALA A 388 -6.36 24.95 -17.62
CA ALA A 388 -7.73 25.39 -17.81
C ALA A 388 -8.15 26.44 -16.76
N ILE A 389 -7.83 26.22 -15.47
CA ILE A 389 -8.10 27.20 -14.39
C ILE A 389 -7.37 28.51 -14.66
N ALA A 390 -6.10 28.47 -15.08
CA ALA A 390 -5.33 29.67 -15.41
C ALA A 390 -5.92 30.43 -16.60
N SER A 391 -6.34 29.72 -17.65
CA SER A 391 -6.99 30.30 -18.82
C SER A 391 -8.31 30.98 -18.46
N ILE A 392 -9.17 30.31 -17.68
CA ILE A 392 -10.46 30.87 -17.24
C ILE A 392 -10.24 32.10 -16.35
N ARG A 393 -9.27 32.06 -15.42
CA ARG A 393 -8.89 33.21 -14.60
C ARG A 393 -8.44 34.39 -15.48
N GLY A 394 -7.60 34.13 -16.47
CA GLY A 394 -7.15 35.16 -17.42
C GLY A 394 -8.30 35.81 -18.19
N ILE A 395 -9.28 35.03 -18.65
CA ILE A 395 -10.48 35.57 -19.32
C ILE A 395 -11.29 36.47 -18.37
N VAL A 396 -11.50 36.02 -17.13
CA VAL A 396 -12.23 36.75 -16.09
C VAL A 396 -11.53 38.06 -15.72
N GLU A 397 -10.22 38.05 -15.53
CA GLU A 397 -9.41 39.24 -15.23
C GLU A 397 -9.40 40.25 -16.39
N ILE A 398 -9.34 39.78 -17.64
CA ILE A 398 -9.43 40.63 -18.83
C ILE A 398 -10.79 41.34 -18.89
N ASP A 399 -11.89 40.62 -18.66
CA ASP A 399 -13.23 41.21 -18.72
C ASP A 399 -13.50 42.16 -17.54
N GLN A 400 -12.93 41.87 -16.36
CA GLN A 400 -12.89 42.82 -15.24
C GLN A 400 -12.12 44.09 -15.60
N ALA A 401 -10.89 43.97 -16.12
CA ALA A 401 -10.08 45.13 -16.50
C ALA A 401 -10.71 45.98 -17.61
N LYS A 402 -11.39 45.37 -18.59
CA LYS A 402 -12.16 46.11 -19.61
C LYS A 402 -13.33 46.88 -19.00
N ARG A 403 -13.97 46.35 -17.96
CA ARG A 403 -15.07 47.00 -17.25
C ARG A 403 -14.55 48.13 -16.36
N ASP A 404 -13.49 47.89 -15.61
CA ASP A 404 -12.86 48.89 -14.76
C ASP A 404 -12.33 50.05 -15.61
N ARG A 405 -11.76 49.80 -16.80
CA ARG A 405 -11.42 50.86 -17.79
C ARG A 405 -12.63 51.55 -18.41
N ALA A 406 -13.76 50.86 -18.59
CA ALA A 406 -15.00 51.48 -19.04
C ALA A 406 -15.62 52.38 -17.95
N ILE A 407 -15.32 52.11 -16.68
CA ILE A 407 -15.70 52.92 -15.52
C ILE A 407 -14.66 54.05 -15.29
N GLU A 408 -13.36 53.79 -15.45
CA GLU A 408 -12.24 54.73 -15.37
C GLU A 408 -12.12 55.68 -16.57
N ASN A 409 -12.77 55.40 -17.71
CA ASN A 409 -12.94 56.41 -18.76
C ASN A 409 -13.83 57.61 -18.32
N THR A 410 -14.33 57.60 -17.09
CA THR A 410 -14.91 58.78 -16.43
C THR A 410 -13.88 59.59 -15.61
N ILE A 411 -12.68 59.06 -15.30
CA ILE A 411 -11.59 59.80 -14.64
C ILE A 411 -10.20 59.38 -15.19
N GLN A 412 -9.80 60.07 -16.26
CA GLN A 412 -8.44 60.49 -16.67
C GLN A 412 -7.19 59.58 -16.44
N ASN A 413 -6.61 59.14 -17.56
CA ASN A 413 -5.16 59.04 -17.87
C ASN A 413 -4.22 58.50 -16.77
N LEU A 414 -3.74 57.25 -16.89
CA LEU A 414 -2.32 56.91 -16.77
C LEU A 414 -2.03 55.44 -17.15
N GLY A 415 -1.04 55.22 -18.03
CA GLY A 415 -0.15 54.04 -17.97
C GLY A 415 -0.46 52.83 -18.87
N ALA A 416 0.40 52.61 -19.86
CA ALA A 416 0.33 51.53 -20.86
C ALA A 416 0.45 50.11 -20.27
N GLY A 417 -0.27 49.14 -20.86
CA GLY A 417 -0.15 47.71 -20.55
C GLY A 417 -0.41 46.83 -21.78
N LEU A 418 0.66 46.17 -22.22
CA LEU A 418 0.81 45.32 -23.41
C LEU A 418 -0.27 44.23 -23.56
N GLY A 419 -0.73 44.04 -24.80
CA GLY A 419 -1.53 42.90 -25.21
C GLY A 419 -0.70 41.85 -25.94
N ALA A 420 -1.05 40.59 -25.69
CA ALA A 420 -0.66 39.37 -26.39
C ALA A 420 0.75 38.79 -26.15
N GLY A 421 0.78 37.64 -25.46
CA GLY A 421 1.84 36.64 -25.57
C GLY A 421 2.60 36.32 -24.29
N GLY A 422 2.35 35.13 -23.72
CA GLY A 422 3.34 34.41 -22.91
C GLY A 422 2.88 33.99 -21.51
N ILE A 423 2.48 32.72 -21.37
CA ILE A 423 2.88 31.93 -20.21
C ILE A 423 3.40 30.58 -20.72
N ALA A 424 4.72 30.51 -20.81
CA ALA A 424 5.49 29.30 -20.65
C ALA A 424 6.70 29.68 -19.79
N ALA A 425 6.47 29.88 -18.50
CA ALA A 425 7.53 30.10 -17.50
C ALA A 425 6.96 30.04 -16.07
N SER A 426 6.54 28.86 -15.60
CA SER A 426 6.37 28.63 -14.15
C SER A 426 6.29 27.16 -13.72
N ALA A 427 6.39 26.18 -14.63
CA ALA A 427 6.36 24.76 -14.24
C ALA A 427 7.76 24.12 -14.03
N LEU A 428 8.86 24.88 -14.01
CA LEU A 428 10.21 24.31 -13.88
C LEU A 428 11.14 25.06 -12.92
N SER A 429 10.63 25.61 -11.81
CA SER A 429 11.49 26.12 -10.72
C SER A 429 11.66 25.15 -9.55
N GLY A 430 11.18 23.90 -9.68
CA GLY A 430 11.33 22.88 -8.63
C GLY A 430 12.50 21.91 -8.84
N HIS A 431 12.79 21.51 -10.07
CA HIS A 431 13.83 20.49 -10.33
C HIS A 431 14.44 20.63 -11.73
N ILE A 432 15.44 21.50 -11.91
CA ILE A 432 16.49 21.31 -12.92
C ILE A 432 17.81 21.81 -12.33
N SER A 433 18.54 20.91 -11.67
CA SER A 433 19.99 21.00 -11.53
C SER A 433 20.67 20.00 -12.47
N THR A 434 20.22 19.86 -13.72
CA THR A 434 21.01 19.21 -14.79
C THR A 434 20.51 19.67 -16.16
N GLY A 435 21.33 20.44 -16.88
CA GLY A 435 20.98 21.01 -18.17
C GLY A 435 20.88 19.96 -19.28
N MET A 436 19.85 20.06 -20.12
CA MET A 436 19.77 19.34 -21.39
C MET A 436 19.95 20.35 -22.53
N THR A 437 21.12 20.33 -23.18
CA THR A 437 21.40 21.16 -24.37
C THR A 437 20.99 20.41 -25.63
N LEU A 438 19.95 20.89 -26.32
CA LEU A 438 19.58 20.42 -27.65
C LEU A 438 20.51 21.10 -28.69
N LYS A 439 21.41 20.35 -29.33
CA LYS A 439 22.26 20.87 -30.42
C LYS A 439 21.54 20.69 -31.76
N LEU A 440 21.02 21.77 -32.31
CA LEU A 440 20.61 21.85 -33.72
C LEU A 440 21.83 22.25 -34.57
N THR A 441 22.19 21.38 -35.52
CA THR A 441 23.32 21.57 -36.44
C THR A 441 22.92 22.43 -37.65
N GLY A 442 23.52 23.60 -37.79
CA GLY A 442 23.44 24.48 -38.96
C GLY A 442 24.10 25.83 -38.65
N ASN A 443 24.92 26.35 -39.57
CA ASN A 443 25.75 27.56 -39.37
C ASN A 443 24.92 28.82 -39.08
N TRP A 444 24.62 29.06 -37.80
CA TRP A 444 24.03 30.28 -37.27
C TRP A 444 24.71 30.62 -35.94
N GLN A 445 25.99 30.98 -36.00
CA GLN A 445 26.83 30.94 -34.82
C GLN A 445 26.67 32.08 -33.80
N ASP A 446 25.83 33.10 -34.03
CA ASP A 446 25.72 34.22 -33.07
C ASP A 446 24.30 34.73 -32.82
N ILE A 447 23.29 33.85 -32.83
CA ILE A 447 21.93 34.24 -32.41
C ILE A 447 21.67 33.75 -30.99
N HIS A 448 21.50 34.70 -30.07
CA HIS A 448 21.19 34.43 -28.66
C HIS A 448 19.95 33.50 -28.53
N PRO A 449 19.95 32.48 -27.64
CA PRO A 449 18.88 31.49 -27.54
C PRO A 449 17.48 32.08 -27.38
N GLY A 450 17.38 33.21 -26.66
CA GLY A 450 16.12 33.94 -26.48
C GLY A 450 15.57 34.59 -27.75
N VAL A 451 16.40 34.90 -28.74
CA VAL A 451 15.97 35.47 -30.03
C VAL A 451 15.46 34.36 -30.97
N LEU A 452 16.08 33.17 -30.91
CA LEU A 452 15.64 32.02 -31.69
C LEU A 452 14.25 31.53 -31.26
N THR A 453 13.97 31.48 -29.95
CA THR A 453 12.63 31.17 -29.43
C THR A 453 11.59 32.22 -29.77
N LEU A 454 11.99 33.50 -29.83
CA LEU A 454 11.11 34.61 -30.25
C LEU A 454 10.76 34.53 -31.75
N LEU A 455 11.71 34.14 -32.59
CA LEU A 455 11.49 33.95 -34.03
C LEU A 455 10.63 32.71 -34.32
N VAL A 456 10.83 31.62 -33.58
CA VAL A 456 10.02 30.40 -33.71
C VAL A 456 8.61 30.61 -33.17
N SER A 457 8.42 31.32 -32.05
CA SER A 457 7.08 31.64 -31.53
C SER A 457 6.34 32.65 -32.43
N GLY A 458 7.05 33.62 -33.00
CA GLY A 458 6.51 34.55 -33.99
C GLY A 458 6.08 33.85 -35.28
N GLY A 459 6.88 32.91 -35.79
CA GLY A 459 6.57 32.15 -37.01
C GLY A 459 5.35 31.24 -36.88
N ILE A 460 5.21 30.57 -35.72
CA ILE A 460 4.06 29.70 -35.42
C ILE A 460 2.77 30.53 -35.28
N GLY A 461 2.84 31.70 -34.64
CA GLY A 461 1.70 32.61 -34.53
C GLY A 461 1.20 33.12 -35.89
N ILE A 462 2.11 33.46 -36.80
CA ILE A 462 1.77 33.88 -38.16
C ILE A 462 1.17 32.73 -38.97
N PHE A 463 1.67 31.50 -38.78
CA PHE A 463 1.15 30.31 -39.45
C PHE A 463 -0.30 29.97 -39.03
N PHE A 464 -0.60 29.99 -37.73
CA PHE A 464 -1.97 29.76 -37.24
C PHE A 464 -2.91 30.90 -37.57
N PHE A 465 -2.42 32.15 -37.59
CA PHE A 465 -3.21 33.30 -38.05
C PHE A 465 -3.54 33.20 -39.56
N ALA A 466 -2.60 32.77 -40.40
CA ALA A 466 -2.83 32.56 -41.83
C ALA A 466 -3.83 31.42 -42.10
N ILE A 467 -3.77 30.33 -41.33
CA ILE A 467 -4.74 29.22 -41.41
C ILE A 467 -6.13 29.69 -40.98
N ALA A 468 -6.25 30.41 -39.86
CA ALA A 468 -7.51 30.97 -39.40
C ALA A 468 -8.09 32.01 -40.38
N ALA A 469 -7.23 32.80 -41.04
CA ALA A 469 -7.63 33.78 -42.05
C ALA A 469 -8.05 33.15 -43.40
N CYS A 470 -7.44 32.01 -43.78
CA CYS A 470 -7.86 31.20 -44.91
C CYS A 470 -9.20 30.50 -44.66
N LEU A 471 -9.39 29.90 -43.48
CA LEU A 471 -10.61 29.18 -43.11
C LEU A 471 -11.83 30.10 -42.95
N ASN A 472 -11.64 31.35 -42.51
CA ASN A 472 -12.72 32.34 -42.38
C ASN A 472 -12.98 33.19 -43.64
N GLY A 473 -12.31 32.90 -44.77
CA GLY A 473 -12.46 33.66 -46.02
C GLY A 473 -12.02 35.12 -45.94
N SER A 474 -11.32 35.50 -44.88
CA SER A 474 -10.90 36.87 -44.57
C SER A 474 -9.90 37.41 -45.59
N ILE A 475 -9.08 36.53 -46.19
CA ILE A 475 -8.10 36.89 -47.24
C ILE A 475 -8.81 37.25 -48.55
N ALA A 476 -9.89 36.53 -48.91
CA ALA A 476 -10.70 36.85 -50.09
C ALA A 476 -11.46 38.18 -49.93
N LYS A 477 -11.96 38.46 -48.71
CA LYS A 477 -12.60 39.75 -48.37
C LYS A 477 -11.62 40.91 -48.33
N TRP A 478 -10.36 40.67 -47.94
CA TRP A 478 -9.30 41.69 -47.95
C TRP A 478 -8.88 42.04 -49.39
N TRP A 479 -8.80 41.05 -50.29
CA TRP A 479 -8.48 41.27 -51.71
C TRP A 479 -9.59 41.99 -52.51
N GLN A 480 -10.86 41.79 -52.18
CA GLN A 480 -11.98 42.54 -52.79
C GLN A 480 -12.07 43.99 -52.33
N LYS A 481 -11.42 44.36 -51.22
CA LYS A 481 -11.44 45.73 -50.67
C LYS A 481 -10.39 46.66 -51.31
N TYR A 482 -9.46 46.11 -52.09
CA TYR A 482 -8.35 46.84 -52.72
C TYR A 482 -8.25 46.62 -54.25
N ARG A 483 -9.34 46.21 -54.88
CA ARG A 483 -9.65 46.44 -56.31
C ARG A 483 -10.86 47.35 -56.37
#